data_AF-A0A8K0SJV0-F1
#
_entry.id   AF-A0A8K0SJV0-F1
#
_cell.length_a   1.000
_cell.length_b   1.000
_cell.length_c   1.000
_cell.angle_alpha   90.00
_cell.angle_beta   90.00
_cell.angle_gamma   90.00
#
_symmetry.space_group_name_H-M   'P 1'
#
loop_
_entity.id
_entity.type
_entity.pdbx_description
1 polymer ?
#
loop_
_entity_poly.entity_id
_entity_poly.type
_entity_poly.pdbx_seq_one_letter_code
_entity_poly.pdbx_strand_id
1 'polypeptide(L)'
;MFSPLAYRTHEDTAREVRNFHFEDNPMSCDCLYSFAPLDNVEWVQGFYPEGEDPEKCHGLIFHYNNGSAKSVGECRVQAHKTRVFARPTHVAYRYTNQGHHIPPWRNQMDRPRGFVFDGVSIDFGGVELLETRGGAGWLCYKMSGELQFWFDDQRNHIRLPWESHEPSKQSEEPRKRVKY
;
A
#
# COMPACT_ATOMS: atom_id res chain seq x y z
N MET A 1 -24.92 29.57 46.08
CA MET A 1 -25.86 29.59 44.94
C MET A 1 -25.08 29.96 43.69
N PHE A 2 -24.73 28.99 42.85
CA PHE A 2 -24.28 29.21 41.47
C PHE A 2 -24.83 28.05 40.63
N SER A 3 -25.64 28.37 39.64
CA SER A 3 -26.24 27.42 38.70
C SER A 3 -25.22 27.00 37.63
N PRO A 4 -25.17 25.73 37.19
CA PRO A 4 -24.36 25.33 36.05
C PRO A 4 -25.08 25.63 34.73
N LEU A 5 -24.38 26.28 33.81
CA LEU A 5 -24.79 26.45 32.41
C LEU A 5 -24.82 25.10 31.70
N ALA A 6 -25.96 24.79 31.08
CA ALA A 6 -26.18 23.59 30.28
C ALA A 6 -25.34 23.63 29.00
N TYR A 7 -24.50 22.61 28.80
CA TYR A 7 -23.92 22.33 27.49
C TYR A 7 -25.01 21.71 26.60
N ARG A 8 -25.38 22.42 25.53
CA ARG A 8 -26.16 21.86 24.41
C ARG A 8 -25.30 20.82 23.71
N THR A 9 -25.70 19.55 23.77
CA THR A 9 -25.23 18.52 22.85
C THR A 9 -25.79 18.83 21.47
N HIS A 10 -24.93 19.22 20.53
CA HIS A 10 -25.27 19.18 19.12
C HIS A 10 -25.32 17.70 18.71
N GLU A 11 -26.53 17.22 18.43
CA GLU A 11 -26.77 15.96 17.74
C GLU A 11 -26.28 16.09 16.29
N ASP A 12 -24.96 16.04 16.09
CA ASP A 12 -24.41 15.83 14.75
C ASP A 12 -24.43 14.33 14.47
N THR A 13 -25.51 13.92 13.80
CA THR A 13 -25.66 12.74 12.96
C THR A 13 -24.48 11.78 13.01
N ALA A 14 -24.63 10.70 13.77
CA ALA A 14 -23.80 9.51 13.66
C ALA A 14 -23.85 9.04 12.20
N ARG A 15 -22.88 9.50 11.41
CA ARG A 15 -22.61 8.98 10.08
C ARG A 15 -22.28 7.53 10.32
N GLU A 16 -23.22 6.68 9.93
CA GLU A 16 -23.17 5.22 10.02
C GLU A 16 -21.74 4.77 9.70
N VAL A 17 -20.99 4.42 10.73
CA VAL A 17 -19.66 3.85 10.58
C VAL A 17 -19.94 2.53 9.89
N ARG A 18 -19.77 2.50 8.57
CA ARG A 18 -19.76 1.25 7.84
C ARG A 18 -18.72 0.40 8.54
N ASN A 19 -19.19 -0.63 9.24
CA ASN A 19 -18.34 -1.72 9.68
C ASN A 19 -17.76 -2.28 8.38
N PHE A 20 -16.54 -1.83 8.02
CA PHE A 20 -15.81 -2.42 6.91
C PHE A 20 -15.67 -3.89 7.26
N HIS A 21 -16.41 -4.73 6.55
CA HIS A 21 -16.52 -6.15 6.83
C HIS A 21 -15.11 -6.74 6.97
N PHE A 22 -14.82 -7.29 8.15
CA PHE A 22 -13.64 -8.10 8.46
C PHE A 22 -13.52 -9.37 7.59
N GLU A 23 -14.50 -9.64 6.71
CA GLU A 23 -14.65 -10.86 5.92
C GLU A 23 -13.54 -11.07 4.88
N ASP A 24 -12.75 -10.04 4.58
CA ASP A 24 -11.73 -10.05 3.53
C ASP A 24 -10.28 -10.02 4.07
N ASN A 25 -10.09 -10.30 5.36
CA ASN A 25 -8.79 -10.32 6.03
C ASN A 25 -7.83 -11.37 5.41
N PRO A 26 -6.75 -10.96 4.71
CA PRO A 26 -5.87 -11.87 4.00
C PRO A 26 -4.91 -12.65 4.90
N MET A 27 -4.80 -12.27 6.19
CA MET A 27 -3.89 -12.89 7.16
C MET A 27 -4.58 -13.95 8.03
N SER A 28 -5.92 -14.04 7.98
CA SER A 28 -6.71 -15.05 8.71
C SER A 28 -6.40 -15.11 10.22
N CYS A 29 -6.09 -13.97 10.83
CA CYS A 29 -5.78 -13.79 12.25
C CYS A 29 -6.32 -12.46 12.76
N ASP A 30 -6.36 -12.25 14.08
CA ASP A 30 -6.67 -10.95 14.66
C ASP A 30 -5.57 -9.95 14.31
N CYS A 31 -5.84 -9.08 13.33
CA CYS A 31 -4.90 -8.08 12.85
C CYS A 31 -5.56 -6.71 12.82
N LEU A 32 -4.74 -5.68 12.97
CA LEU A 32 -5.14 -4.30 12.79
C LEU A 32 -5.28 -3.99 11.29
N TYR A 33 -6.21 -3.11 10.97
CA TYR A 33 -6.49 -2.67 9.61
C TYR A 33 -6.41 -1.15 9.53
N SER A 34 -5.77 -0.67 8.45
CA SER A 34 -5.70 0.74 8.11
C SER A 34 -5.66 0.88 6.59
N PHE A 35 -5.99 2.07 6.08
CA PHE A 35 -5.98 2.32 4.64
C PHE A 35 -5.63 3.78 4.35
N ALA A 36 -5.16 4.09 3.15
CA ALA A 36 -4.92 5.46 2.71
C ALA A 36 -5.15 5.65 1.22
N PRO A 37 -5.79 6.77 0.81
CA PRO A 37 -5.85 7.14 -0.59
C PRO A 37 -4.45 7.46 -1.11
N LEU A 38 -4.19 7.10 -2.37
CA LEU A 38 -2.92 7.31 -3.06
C LEU A 38 -2.96 8.53 -3.98
N ASP A 39 -4.16 9.04 -4.27
CA ASP A 39 -4.35 10.26 -5.05
C ASP A 39 -3.85 11.50 -4.29
N ASN A 40 -3.28 12.46 -5.02
CA ASN A 40 -2.84 13.76 -4.50
C ASN A 40 -1.78 13.70 -3.38
N VAL A 41 -1.03 12.60 -3.29
CA VAL A 41 0.09 12.46 -2.36
C VAL A 41 1.25 13.37 -2.80
N GLU A 42 1.65 14.27 -1.91
CA GLU A 42 2.78 15.17 -2.11
C GLU A 42 4.10 14.51 -1.71
N TRP A 43 4.11 13.73 -0.63
CA TRP A 43 5.26 12.91 -0.25
C TRP A 43 4.85 11.78 0.72
N VAL A 44 5.70 10.76 0.83
CA VAL A 44 5.48 9.60 1.70
C VAL A 44 6.66 9.43 2.64
N GLN A 45 6.37 9.18 3.91
CA GLN A 45 7.34 8.71 4.90
C GLN A 45 7.15 7.22 5.13
N GLY A 46 8.13 6.40 4.77
CA GLY A 46 8.11 4.96 5.06
C GLY A 46 8.97 4.61 6.28
N PHE A 47 8.49 3.64 7.07
CA PHE A 47 9.13 3.15 8.30
C PHE A 47 9.62 1.71 8.06
N TYR A 48 10.94 1.51 8.20
CA TYR A 48 11.64 0.26 7.89
C TYR A 48 12.51 -0.17 9.08
N PRO A 49 12.71 -1.48 9.33
CA PRO A 49 13.52 -1.94 10.45
C PRO A 49 15.01 -1.72 10.17
N GLU A 50 15.79 -1.70 11.25
CA GLU A 50 17.24 -1.74 11.20
C GLU A 50 17.68 -3.18 11.51
N GLY A 51 17.63 -4.07 10.51
CA GLY A 51 17.86 -5.50 10.75
C GLY A 51 17.79 -6.38 9.51
N GLU A 52 17.41 -7.64 9.71
CA GLU A 52 17.49 -8.74 8.73
C GLU A 52 16.73 -8.50 7.42
N ASP A 53 15.65 -7.71 7.44
CA ASP A 53 14.92 -7.30 6.23
C ASP A 53 14.72 -5.78 6.20
N PRO A 54 15.74 -5.01 5.76
CA PRO A 54 15.70 -3.54 5.77
C PRO A 54 14.77 -2.96 4.70
N GLU A 55 14.19 -3.79 3.83
CA GLU A 55 13.18 -3.39 2.86
C GLU A 55 11.75 -3.67 3.32
N LYS A 56 11.55 -4.52 4.35
CA LYS A 56 10.24 -4.74 4.97
C LYS A 56 9.67 -3.44 5.53
N CYS A 57 8.48 -3.09 5.09
CA CYS A 57 7.78 -1.91 5.55
C CYS A 57 6.96 -2.25 6.79
N HIS A 58 7.07 -1.43 7.83
CA HIS A 58 6.20 -1.52 9.01
C HIS A 58 5.00 -0.58 8.92
N GLY A 59 5.22 0.61 8.37
CA GLY A 59 4.16 1.60 8.22
C GLY A 59 4.55 2.74 7.28
N LEU A 60 3.56 3.52 6.92
CA LEU A 60 3.67 4.65 6.00
C LEU A 60 2.87 5.83 6.52
N ILE A 61 3.38 7.04 6.32
CA ILE A 61 2.60 8.27 6.45
C ILE A 61 2.55 8.94 5.09
N PHE A 62 1.34 9.12 4.58
CA PHE A 62 1.06 9.86 3.34
C PHE A 62 0.78 11.31 3.70
N HIS A 63 1.49 12.23 3.05
CA HIS A 63 1.23 13.66 3.14
C HIS A 63 0.64 14.13 1.82
N TYR A 64 -0.49 14.83 1.90
CA TYR A 64 -1.28 15.22 0.73
C TYR A 64 -1.08 16.69 0.41
N ASN A 65 -1.30 17.06 -0.85
CA ASN A 65 -1.14 18.44 -1.35
C ASN A 65 -2.06 19.47 -0.66
N ASN A 66 -3.10 19.02 0.03
CA ASN A 66 -4.00 19.85 0.82
C ASN A 66 -3.50 20.08 2.26
N GLY A 67 -2.30 19.61 2.60
CA GLY A 67 -1.69 19.71 3.92
C GLY A 67 -2.15 18.65 4.92
N SER A 68 -3.10 17.77 4.56
CA SER A 68 -3.50 16.65 5.42
C SER A 68 -2.47 15.51 5.39
N ALA A 69 -2.56 14.62 6.38
CA ALA A 69 -1.74 13.42 6.44
C ALA A 69 -2.53 12.21 6.91
N LYS A 70 -2.13 11.01 6.48
CA LYS A 70 -2.74 9.74 6.90
C LYS A 70 -1.69 8.66 7.09
N SER A 71 -1.74 7.99 8.25
CA SER A 71 -0.86 6.86 8.58
C SER A 71 -1.53 5.52 8.28
N VAL A 72 -0.74 4.55 7.83
CA VAL A 72 -1.11 3.13 7.72
C VAL A 72 0.01 2.25 8.28
N GLY A 73 -0.35 1.12 8.88
CA GLY A 73 0.61 0.25 9.55
C GLY A 73 1.17 0.86 10.83
N GLU A 74 2.37 0.41 11.20
CA GLU A 74 3.09 0.81 12.41
C GLU A 74 4.12 1.91 12.11
N CYS A 75 3.77 3.15 12.47
CA CYS A 75 4.60 4.34 12.25
C CYS A 75 5.35 4.77 13.53
N ARG A 76 6.12 3.86 14.15
CA ARG A 76 6.87 4.19 15.39
C ARG A 76 8.14 4.98 15.09
N VAL A 77 8.14 6.24 15.48
CA VAL A 77 9.34 7.12 15.46
C VAL A 77 10.37 6.56 16.46
N GLN A 78 11.66 6.60 16.11
CA GLN A 78 12.82 6.06 16.87
C GLN A 78 12.98 4.53 16.86
N ALA A 79 11.93 3.75 16.54
CA ALA A 79 12.05 2.29 16.39
C ALA A 79 12.45 1.87 14.96
N HIS A 80 12.15 2.70 13.97
CA HIS A 80 12.35 2.39 12.56
C HIS A 80 13.15 3.48 11.85
N LYS A 81 13.97 3.07 10.87
CA LYS A 81 14.58 3.98 9.90
C LYS A 81 13.50 4.54 9.00
N THR A 82 13.58 5.84 8.74
CA THR A 82 12.62 6.53 7.88
C THR A 82 13.21 6.81 6.52
N ARG A 83 12.45 6.52 5.46
CA ARG A 83 12.74 6.97 4.09
C ARG A 83 11.66 7.94 3.64
N VAL A 84 12.03 8.98 2.91
CA VAL A 84 11.10 9.99 2.40
C VAL A 84 11.09 9.93 0.88
N PHE A 85 9.91 9.85 0.30
CA PHE A 85 9.67 9.78 -1.13
C PHE A 85 8.89 11.00 -1.57
N ALA A 86 9.52 11.90 -2.31
CA ALA A 86 8.90 13.15 -2.75
C ALA A 86 8.11 12.96 -4.05
N ARG A 87 6.87 13.45 -4.06
CA ARG A 87 5.95 13.49 -5.21
C ARG A 87 5.95 12.18 -6.03
N PRO A 88 5.73 11.01 -5.39
CA PRO A 88 5.75 9.75 -6.11
C PRO A 88 4.60 9.69 -7.11
N THR A 89 4.87 9.16 -8.28
CA THR A 89 3.84 8.85 -9.28
C THR A 89 3.53 7.37 -9.35
N HIS A 90 4.42 6.54 -8.81
CA HIS A 90 4.28 5.09 -8.75
C HIS A 90 4.66 4.54 -7.37
N VAL A 91 4.05 3.42 -7.04
CA VAL A 91 4.34 2.58 -5.89
C VAL A 91 4.68 1.19 -6.38
N ALA A 92 5.75 0.60 -5.87
CA ALA A 92 6.14 -0.77 -6.14
C ALA A 92 6.09 -1.58 -4.85
N TYR A 93 5.60 -2.82 -4.92
CA TYR A 93 5.69 -3.74 -3.79
C TYR A 93 6.00 -5.17 -4.19
N ARG A 94 6.44 -5.94 -3.20
CA ARG A 94 6.56 -7.40 -3.25
C ARG A 94 6.36 -7.99 -1.86
N TYR A 95 6.02 -9.27 -1.81
CA TYR A 95 5.87 -9.96 -0.53
C TYR A 95 7.21 -10.50 -0.05
N THR A 96 7.31 -10.70 1.26
CA THR A 96 8.44 -11.38 1.90
C THR A 96 7.95 -12.57 2.74
N ASN A 97 8.85 -13.54 2.92
CA ASN A 97 8.70 -14.64 3.86
C ASN A 97 10.07 -15.06 4.36
N GLN A 98 10.32 -14.96 5.67
CA GLN A 98 11.58 -15.31 6.33
C GLN A 98 12.78 -14.61 5.68
N GLY A 99 12.62 -13.31 5.37
CA GLY A 99 13.66 -12.51 4.70
C GLY A 99 13.87 -12.82 3.21
N HIS A 100 13.13 -13.78 2.64
CA HIS A 100 13.16 -14.05 1.21
C HIS A 100 12.09 -13.25 0.47
N HIS A 101 12.48 -12.62 -0.63
CA HIS A 101 11.56 -11.90 -1.50
C HIS A 101 10.79 -12.85 -2.40
N ILE A 102 9.49 -12.64 -2.46
CA ILE A 102 8.56 -13.46 -3.23
C ILE A 102 7.91 -12.58 -4.29
N PRO A 103 7.99 -12.99 -5.57
CA PRO A 103 7.28 -12.26 -6.61
C PRO A 103 5.78 -12.28 -6.28
N PRO A 104 5.14 -11.11 -6.24
CA PRO A 104 3.71 -11.06 -6.02
C PRO A 104 2.97 -11.69 -7.19
N TRP A 105 1.96 -12.48 -6.86
CA TRP A 105 1.11 -13.14 -7.84
C TRP A 105 0.25 -12.09 -8.56
N ARG A 106 0.25 -12.11 -9.90
CA ARG A 106 -0.55 -11.16 -10.69
C ARG A 106 -2.05 -11.29 -10.41
N ASN A 107 -2.50 -12.50 -10.07
CA ASN A 107 -3.87 -12.76 -9.64
C ASN A 107 -3.88 -13.34 -8.23
N GLN A 108 -4.86 -12.92 -7.43
CA GLN A 108 -5.10 -13.46 -6.08
C GLN A 108 -5.32 -14.98 -6.08
N MET A 109 -5.80 -15.54 -7.19
CA MET A 109 -6.00 -16.99 -7.36
C MET A 109 -4.71 -17.78 -7.60
N ASP A 110 -3.62 -17.14 -8.01
CA ASP A 110 -2.33 -17.81 -8.22
C ASP A 110 -1.57 -18.01 -6.89
N ARG A 111 -2.11 -17.51 -5.76
CA ARG A 111 -1.54 -17.71 -4.42
C ARG A 111 -1.66 -19.20 -4.03
N PRO A 112 -0.54 -19.88 -3.72
CA PRO A 112 -0.60 -21.23 -3.16
C PRO A 112 -1.40 -21.22 -1.86
N ARG A 113 -2.40 -22.10 -1.75
CA ARG A 113 -3.17 -22.27 -0.51
C ARG A 113 -2.21 -22.62 0.63
N GLY A 114 -2.35 -21.91 1.76
CA GLY A 114 -1.49 -22.09 2.93
C GLY A 114 -0.16 -21.31 2.90
N PHE A 115 0.10 -20.53 1.84
CA PHE A 115 1.30 -19.68 1.83
C PHE A 115 1.11 -18.46 2.73
N VAL A 116 1.95 -18.33 3.76
CA VAL A 116 1.94 -17.21 4.72
C VAL A 116 3.05 -16.23 4.33
N PHE A 117 2.69 -14.96 4.18
CA PHE A 117 3.65 -13.87 4.02
C PHE A 117 3.96 -13.31 5.41
N ASP A 118 5.23 -13.01 5.67
CA ASP A 118 5.62 -12.33 6.91
C ASP A 118 5.73 -10.81 6.72
N GLY A 119 5.71 -10.32 5.49
CA GLY A 119 5.73 -8.88 5.27
C GLY A 119 5.62 -8.47 3.80
N VAL A 120 5.75 -7.17 3.63
CA VAL A 120 5.75 -6.48 2.36
C VAL A 120 6.95 -5.55 2.30
N SER A 121 7.73 -5.65 1.22
CA SER A 121 8.66 -4.60 0.83
C SER A 121 7.93 -3.61 -0.07
N ILE A 122 8.07 -2.32 0.20
CA ILE A 122 7.44 -1.26 -0.58
C ILE A 122 8.44 -0.15 -0.92
N ASP A 123 8.32 0.38 -2.13
CA ASP A 123 9.14 1.45 -2.66
C ASP A 123 8.26 2.44 -3.43
N PHE A 124 8.69 3.70 -3.51
CA PHE A 124 7.95 4.77 -4.18
C PHE A 124 8.89 5.57 -5.07
N GLY A 125 8.37 6.09 -6.18
CA GLY A 125 9.19 6.82 -7.12
C GLY A 125 8.44 7.38 -8.31
N GLY A 126 9.19 7.86 -9.28
CA GLY A 126 8.69 8.28 -10.59
C GLY A 126 8.49 7.10 -11.55
N VAL A 127 8.45 7.41 -12.84
CA VAL A 127 8.32 6.40 -13.92
C VAL A 127 9.55 5.48 -13.96
N GLU A 128 10.71 5.97 -13.55
CA GLU A 128 11.96 5.20 -13.41
C GLU A 128 11.85 4.03 -12.42
N LEU A 129 10.87 4.07 -11.50
CA LEU A 129 10.59 2.94 -10.62
C LEU A 129 10.13 1.70 -11.42
N LEU A 130 9.46 1.91 -12.55
CA LEU A 130 9.02 0.82 -13.44
C LEU A 130 10.22 0.08 -14.04
N GLU A 131 11.27 0.81 -14.41
CA GLU A 131 12.49 0.24 -14.99
C GLU A 131 13.33 -0.47 -13.93
N THR A 132 13.45 0.13 -12.73
CA THR A 132 14.29 -0.39 -11.65
C THR A 132 13.65 -1.56 -10.92
N ARG A 133 12.32 -1.58 -10.75
CA ARG A 133 11.62 -2.60 -9.96
C ARG A 133 10.72 -3.51 -10.80
N GLY A 134 10.15 -3.06 -11.92
CA GLY A 134 9.14 -3.80 -12.69
C GLY A 134 9.57 -5.15 -13.28
N GLY A 135 10.87 -5.43 -13.35
CA GLY A 135 11.42 -6.73 -13.79
C GLY A 135 11.90 -7.65 -12.66
N ALA A 136 12.00 -7.16 -11.42
CA ALA A 136 12.71 -7.85 -10.32
C ALA A 136 11.76 -8.54 -9.31
N GLY A 137 10.60 -9.00 -9.78
CA GLY A 137 9.58 -9.58 -8.90
C GLY A 137 8.87 -8.55 -8.02
N TRP A 138 8.79 -7.30 -8.48
CA TRP A 138 7.91 -6.28 -7.90
C TRP A 138 6.70 -6.07 -8.80
N LEU A 139 5.56 -5.75 -8.21
CA LEU A 139 4.46 -5.15 -8.95
C LEU A 139 4.48 -3.65 -8.72
N CYS A 140 4.34 -2.91 -9.82
CA CYS A 140 4.31 -1.46 -9.79
C CYS A 140 2.94 -0.97 -10.24
N TYR A 141 2.41 0.01 -9.51
CA TYR A 141 1.13 0.65 -9.76
C TYR A 141 1.31 2.16 -9.78
N LYS A 142 0.43 2.86 -10.49
CA LYS A 142 0.33 4.31 -10.34
C LYS A 142 -0.18 4.66 -8.94
N MET A 143 0.16 5.85 -8.48
CA MET A 143 -0.36 6.42 -7.23
C MET A 143 -1.82 6.85 -7.41
N SER A 144 -2.73 5.87 -7.47
CA SER A 144 -4.17 6.04 -7.67
C SER A 144 -4.97 5.08 -6.78
N GLY A 145 -6.16 5.48 -6.37
CA GLY A 145 -7.06 4.64 -5.56
C GLY A 145 -6.64 4.52 -4.08
N GLU A 146 -6.78 3.34 -3.48
CA GLU A 146 -6.62 3.13 -2.04
C GLU A 146 -5.67 1.99 -1.70
N LEU A 147 -4.62 2.29 -0.93
CA LEU A 147 -3.79 1.28 -0.29
C LEU A 147 -4.47 0.80 0.99
N GLN A 148 -4.66 -0.50 1.10
CA GLN A 148 -5.17 -1.18 2.29
C GLN A 148 -4.02 -1.93 2.96
N PHE A 149 -3.94 -1.86 4.29
CA PHE A 149 -2.82 -2.37 5.08
C PHE A 149 -3.34 -3.13 6.30
N TRP A 150 -3.02 -4.42 6.37
CA TRP A 150 -3.30 -5.28 7.53
C TRP A 150 -2.00 -5.62 8.23
N PHE A 151 -1.98 -5.60 9.57
CA PHE A 151 -0.76 -5.82 10.33
C PHE A 151 -1.01 -6.34 11.74
N ASP A 152 -0.04 -7.11 12.24
CA ASP A 152 0.14 -7.45 13.65
C ASP A 152 1.59 -7.13 14.07
N ASP A 153 2.03 -7.64 15.21
CA ASP A 153 3.38 -7.43 15.73
C ASP A 153 4.49 -8.11 14.91
N GLN A 154 4.15 -9.08 14.05
CA GLN A 154 5.11 -9.88 13.30
C GLN A 154 4.96 -9.75 11.79
N ARG A 155 3.75 -9.49 11.31
CA ARG A 155 3.34 -9.65 9.92
C ARG A 155 2.61 -8.43 9.41
N ASN A 156 2.74 -8.21 8.11
CA ASN A 156 1.90 -7.27 7.41
C ASN A 156 1.56 -7.74 5.99
N HIS A 157 0.48 -7.18 5.48
CA HIS A 157 -0.01 -7.42 4.14
C HIS A 157 -0.60 -6.11 3.59
N ILE A 158 -0.39 -5.87 2.29
CA ILE A 158 -1.04 -4.76 1.61
C ILE A 158 -1.87 -5.24 0.44
N ARG A 159 -2.92 -4.49 0.14
CA ARG A 159 -3.65 -4.57 -1.12
C ARG A 159 -3.62 -3.19 -1.76
N LEU A 160 -3.14 -3.15 -2.99
CA LEU A 160 -3.22 -1.98 -3.85
C LEU A 160 -4.36 -2.20 -4.86
N PRO A 161 -5.03 -1.12 -5.29
CA PRO A 161 -6.10 -1.24 -6.25
C PRO A 161 -5.52 -1.77 -7.56
N TRP A 162 -6.12 -2.83 -8.08
CA TRP A 162 -5.79 -3.32 -9.41
C TRP A 162 -6.23 -2.26 -10.42
N GLU A 163 -5.30 -1.48 -10.96
CA GLU A 163 -5.57 -0.83 -12.23
C GLU A 163 -5.72 -1.95 -13.25
N SER A 164 -6.93 -2.09 -13.80
CA SER A 164 -7.20 -2.84 -15.03
C SER A 164 -6.34 -2.25 -16.14
N HIS A 165 -5.08 -2.65 -16.20
CA HIS A 165 -4.27 -2.49 -17.37
C HIS A 165 -4.83 -3.48 -18.39
N GLU A 166 -5.75 -2.99 -19.25
CA GLU A 166 -5.77 -3.54 -20.59
C GLU A 166 -4.33 -3.42 -21.11
N PRO A 167 -3.73 -4.51 -21.63
CA PRO A 167 -2.48 -4.37 -22.35
C PRO A 167 -2.77 -3.37 -23.47
N SER A 168 -2.03 -2.26 -23.49
CA SER A 168 -1.99 -1.37 -24.63
C SER A 168 -1.85 -2.26 -25.86
N LYS A 169 -2.86 -2.28 -26.73
CA LYS A 169 -2.75 -2.91 -28.04
C LYS A 169 -1.53 -2.28 -28.68
N GLN A 170 -0.39 -2.97 -28.66
CA GLN A 170 0.71 -2.65 -29.54
C GLN A 170 0.07 -2.68 -30.92
N SER A 171 0.06 -1.51 -31.57
CA SER A 171 -0.30 -1.41 -32.97
C SER A 171 0.59 -2.38 -33.72
N GLU A 172 0.02 -3.49 -34.18
CA GLU A 172 0.67 -4.36 -35.16
C GLU A 172 0.93 -3.49 -36.40
N GLU A 173 2.19 -3.05 -36.58
CA GLU A 173 2.64 -2.60 -37.88
C GLU A 173 2.54 -3.79 -38.85
N PRO A 174 1.86 -3.65 -39.99
CA PRO A 174 1.76 -4.74 -40.94
C PRO A 174 3.15 -5.04 -41.53
N ARG A 175 3.66 -6.24 -41.21
CA ARG A 175 4.85 -6.83 -41.86
C ARG A 175 4.68 -6.77 -43.37
N LYS A 176 5.44 -5.88 -44.03
CA LYS A 176 5.55 -5.84 -45.48
C LYS A 176 6.12 -7.18 -45.96
N ARG A 177 5.32 -7.95 -46.71
CA ARG A 177 5.80 -9.14 -47.44
C ARG A 177 6.78 -8.69 -48.52
N VAL A 178 8.06 -9.03 -48.36
CA VAL A 178 9.02 -9.04 -49.45
C VAL A 178 8.64 -10.22 -50.37
N LYS A 179 8.28 -9.91 -51.62
CA LYS A 179 8.14 -10.93 -52.68
C LYS A 179 9.52 -11.15 -53.29
N TYR A 180 9.95 -12.41 -53.35
CA TYR A 180 11.02 -12.86 -54.24
C TYR A 180 10.45 -13.15 -55.63
#